data_AF-A0A8T4L7A5-F1
#
_entry.id   AF-A0A8T4L7A5-F1
#
_cell.length_a   1.000
_cell.length_b   1.000
_cell.length_c   1.000
_cell.angle_alpha   90.00
_cell.angle_beta   90.00
_cell.angle_gamma   90.00
#
_symmetry.space_group_name_H-M   'P 1'
#
loop_
_entity.id
_entity.type
_entity.pdbx_description
1 polymer ?
#
loop_
_entity_poly.entity_id
_entity_poly.type
_entity_poly.pdbx_seq_one_letter_code
_entity_poly.pdbx_strand_id
1 'polypeptide(L)'
;MVKENYQVDLGENQAKIAKAVHANANASVKFATEIAREVKGQRLDSSIQWLNRVLAHEDFIPLRVYHKKVPHRKGRAKSFGKAGRYADKTVKVFLKLLHAVKANADVKGLDSENLVIWHSFASIGFRRVSHQAKGKISGKMRQAKSAHIEVVVREAR
;
A
#
# COMPACT_ATOMS: atom_id res chain seq x y z
N MET A 1 -3.80 15.84 -10.06
CA MET A 1 -4.05 16.53 -8.78
C MET A 1 -3.38 15.73 -7.68
N VAL A 2 -2.66 16.38 -6.76
CA VAL A 2 -2.12 15.72 -5.57
C VAL A 2 -3.31 15.40 -4.65
N LYS A 3 -3.31 14.23 -4.02
CA LYS A 3 -4.38 13.85 -3.10
C LYS A 3 -4.26 14.65 -1.81
N GLU A 4 -5.30 15.41 -1.50
CA GLU A 4 -5.39 16.26 -0.29
C GLU A 4 -6.30 15.63 0.77
N ASN A 5 -7.43 15.05 0.34
CA ASN A 5 -8.43 14.47 1.23
C ASN A 5 -8.31 12.94 1.34
N TYR A 6 -8.59 12.42 2.53
CA TYR A 6 -8.70 10.99 2.79
C TYR A 6 -10.02 10.45 2.23
N GLN A 7 -10.07 9.19 1.82
CA GLN A 7 -11.30 8.56 1.30
C GLN A 7 -12.24 8.03 2.39
N VAL A 8 -11.83 8.13 3.65
CA VAL A 8 -12.65 7.71 4.79
C VAL A 8 -13.10 8.96 5.54
N ASP A 9 -14.35 8.97 5.96
CA ASP A 9 -14.84 9.96 6.92
C ASP A 9 -14.28 9.59 8.31
N LEU A 10 -13.46 10.48 8.87
CA LEU A 10 -12.77 10.25 10.13
C LEU A 10 -13.68 10.52 11.34
N GLY A 11 -14.86 11.12 11.14
CA GLY A 11 -15.77 11.52 12.21
C GLY A 11 -15.13 12.48 13.23
N GLU A 12 -15.76 12.59 14.40
CA GLU A 12 -15.39 13.55 15.44
C GLU A 12 -14.16 13.13 16.27
N ASN A 13 -13.85 11.84 16.36
CA ASN A 13 -12.78 11.29 17.21
C ASN A 13 -11.38 11.35 16.56
N GLN A 14 -11.00 12.52 16.03
CA GLN A 14 -9.69 12.75 15.41
C GLN A 14 -8.50 12.66 16.38
N ALA A 15 -8.77 12.80 17.68
CA ALA A 15 -7.77 12.70 18.74
C ALA A 15 -7.19 11.27 18.86
N LYS A 16 -8.01 10.24 18.63
CA LYS A 16 -7.64 8.83 18.82
C LYS A 16 -7.13 8.12 17.56
N ILE A 17 -6.74 8.90 16.55
CA ILE A 17 -6.29 8.37 15.26
C ILE A 17 -4.98 9.03 14.82
N ALA A 18 -4.12 8.27 14.15
CA ALA A 18 -2.98 8.80 13.41
C ALA A 18 -3.12 8.48 11.93
N LYS A 19 -2.64 9.40 11.09
CA LYS A 19 -2.84 9.33 9.64
C LYS A 19 -1.57 9.72 8.91
N ALA A 20 -1.34 9.10 7.76
CA ALA A 20 -0.32 9.54 6.82
C ALA A 20 -0.74 9.23 5.38
N VAL A 21 -0.22 10.05 4.46
CA VAL A 21 -0.35 9.85 3.02
C VAL A 21 1.03 9.89 2.39
N HIS A 22 1.33 8.92 1.55
CA HIS A 22 2.40 9.05 0.57
C HIS A 22 1.79 9.45 -0.77
N ALA A 23 1.86 10.73 -1.09
CA ALA A 23 1.36 11.24 -2.35
C ALA A 23 2.33 10.94 -3.50
N ASN A 24 1.77 10.59 -4.67
CA ASN A 24 2.49 10.40 -5.93
C ASN A 24 3.74 9.49 -5.82
N ALA A 25 3.64 8.44 -5.01
CA ALA A 25 4.73 7.49 -4.79
C ALA A 25 5.05 6.71 -6.07
N ASN A 26 6.33 6.38 -6.29
CA ASN A 26 6.77 5.51 -7.37
C ASN A 26 6.40 4.05 -7.06
N ALA A 27 5.12 3.73 -7.21
CA ALA A 27 4.53 2.45 -6.90
C ALA A 27 3.46 2.09 -7.93
N SER A 28 3.28 0.79 -8.17
CA SER A 28 2.19 0.31 -9.03
C SER A 28 0.89 0.30 -8.24
N VAL A 29 -0.09 1.08 -8.68
CA VAL A 29 -1.44 1.15 -8.09
C VAL A 29 -2.03 -0.25 -7.89
N LYS A 30 -1.89 -1.14 -8.88
CA LYS A 30 -2.42 -2.51 -8.80
C LYS A 30 -1.91 -3.28 -7.58
N PHE A 31 -0.61 -3.21 -7.33
CA PHE A 31 -0.02 -3.89 -6.17
C PHE A 31 -0.31 -3.13 -4.88
N ALA A 32 -0.31 -1.80 -4.93
CA ALA A 32 -0.66 -0.98 -3.79
C ALA A 32 -2.09 -1.23 -3.30
N THR A 33 -3.05 -1.44 -4.20
CA THR A 33 -4.43 -1.78 -3.85
C THR A 33 -4.55 -3.15 -3.17
N GLU A 34 -3.79 -4.15 -3.62
CA GLU A 34 -3.81 -5.48 -2.99
C GLU A 34 -3.13 -5.44 -1.60
N ILE A 35 -1.99 -4.74 -1.47
CA ILE A 35 -1.35 -4.55 -0.16
C ILE A 35 -2.25 -3.77 0.79
N ALA A 36 -2.84 -2.66 0.35
CA ALA A 36 -3.74 -1.84 1.16
C ALA A 36 -4.93 -2.67 1.69
N ARG A 37 -5.45 -3.56 0.85
CA ARG A 37 -6.51 -4.48 1.26
C ARG A 37 -6.04 -5.49 2.29
N GLU A 38 -4.83 -6.02 2.13
CA GLU A 38 -4.28 -7.06 2.99
C GLU A 38 -3.89 -6.54 4.38
N VAL A 39 -3.39 -5.31 4.48
CA VAL A 39 -3.00 -4.70 5.77
C VAL A 39 -4.19 -4.11 6.53
N LYS A 40 -5.31 -3.85 5.86
CA LYS A 40 -6.50 -3.28 6.50
C LYS A 40 -7.05 -4.23 7.57
N GLY A 41 -7.28 -3.71 8.77
CA GLY A 41 -7.81 -4.44 9.92
C GLY A 41 -6.75 -5.17 10.75
N GLN A 42 -5.47 -5.12 10.37
CA GLN A 42 -4.40 -5.77 11.11
C GLN A 42 -3.71 -4.81 12.07
N ARG A 43 -3.01 -5.38 13.06
CA ARG A 43 -2.08 -4.63 13.90
C ARG A 43 -0.96 -4.04 13.04
N LEU A 44 -0.54 -2.82 13.37
CA LEU A 44 0.46 -2.09 12.61
C LEU A 44 1.79 -2.86 12.55
N ASP A 45 2.25 -3.37 13.69
CA ASP A 45 3.51 -4.11 13.79
C ASP A 45 3.47 -5.44 13.03
N SER A 46 2.36 -6.18 13.10
CA SER A 46 2.19 -7.40 12.30
C SER A 46 2.20 -7.13 10.79
N SER A 47 1.69 -5.96 10.37
CA SER A 47 1.74 -5.54 8.97
C SER A 47 3.17 -5.20 8.53
N ILE A 48 3.94 -4.50 9.37
CA ILE A 48 5.36 -4.19 9.12
C ILE A 48 6.18 -5.49 9.00
N GLN A 49 6.00 -6.42 9.96
CA GLN A 49 6.69 -7.72 9.94
C GLN A 49 6.37 -8.51 8.68
N TRP A 50 5.09 -8.58 8.29
CA TRP A 50 4.70 -9.27 7.07
C TRP A 50 5.33 -8.64 5.81
N LEU A 51 5.33 -7.31 5.71
CA LEU A 51 5.96 -6.62 4.57
C LEU A 51 7.47 -6.85 4.52
N ASN A 52 8.15 -6.95 5.67
CA ASN A 52 9.57 -7.30 5.73
C ASN A 52 9.83 -8.74 5.25
N ARG A 53 8.99 -9.71 5.62
CA ARG A 53 9.07 -11.09 5.09
C ARG A 53 8.83 -11.15 3.58
N VAL A 54 7.90 -10.35 3.08
CA VAL A 54 7.67 -10.20 1.64
C VAL A 54 8.91 -9.63 0.94
N LEU A 55 9.59 -8.67 1.57
CA LEU A 55 10.83 -8.08 1.04
C LEU A 55 12.00 -9.05 1.07
N ALA A 56 12.04 -9.96 2.05
CA ALA A 56 12.96 -11.10 2.13
C ALA A 56 12.57 -12.27 1.20
N HIS A 57 11.45 -12.16 0.49
CA HIS A 57 10.89 -13.17 -0.43
C HIS A 57 10.46 -14.48 0.25
N GLU A 58 10.34 -14.47 1.57
CA GLU A 58 9.82 -15.57 2.40
C GLU A 58 8.30 -15.69 2.28
N ASP A 59 7.63 -14.54 2.23
CA ASP A 59 6.19 -14.41 2.00
C ASP A 59 5.91 -13.68 0.68
N PHE A 60 4.66 -13.69 0.20
CA PHE A 60 4.27 -12.98 -1.02
C PHE A 60 2.98 -12.18 -0.83
N ILE A 61 2.77 -11.19 -1.69
CA ILE A 61 1.51 -10.43 -1.77
C ILE A 61 0.50 -11.28 -2.55
N PRO A 62 -0.60 -11.73 -1.92
CA PRO A 62 -1.68 -12.40 -2.64
C PRO A 62 -2.35 -11.40 -3.58
N LEU A 63 -2.57 -11.80 -4.83
CA LEU A 63 -3.29 -10.97 -5.80
C LEU A 63 -4.71 -11.51 -5.96
N ARG A 64 -5.71 -10.69 -5.61
CA ARG A 64 -7.13 -11.10 -5.70
C ARG A 64 -7.84 -10.57 -6.93
N VAL A 65 -7.52 -9.36 -7.37
CA VAL A 65 -8.14 -8.71 -8.55
C VAL A 65 -7.18 -8.77 -9.73
N TYR A 66 -5.90 -8.47 -9.51
CA TYR A 66 -4.90 -8.37 -10.57
C TYR A 66 -4.10 -9.67 -10.78
N HIS A 67 -4.78 -10.82 -10.78
CA HIS A 67 -4.17 -12.15 -10.79
C HIS A 67 -4.11 -12.85 -12.16
N LYS A 68 -4.63 -12.23 -13.23
CA LYS A 68 -4.60 -12.81 -14.58
C LYS A 68 -3.16 -12.98 -15.07
N LYS A 69 -2.83 -14.16 -15.60
CA LYS A 69 -1.48 -14.52 -16.10
C LYS A 69 -0.37 -14.34 -15.05
N VAL A 70 -0.70 -14.54 -13.77
CA VAL A 70 0.27 -14.52 -12.67
C VAL A 70 0.52 -15.97 -12.23
N PRO A 71 1.78 -16.43 -12.15
CA PRO A 71 2.10 -17.77 -11.69
C PRO A 71 1.74 -17.94 -10.22
N HIS A 72 1.45 -19.19 -9.85
CA HIS A 72 1.28 -19.56 -8.46
C HIS A 72 2.60 -19.44 -7.69
N ARG A 73 2.51 -19.16 -6.39
CA ARG A 73 3.62 -19.11 -5.46
C ARG A 73 3.48 -20.24 -4.45
N LYS A 74 4.63 -20.84 -4.09
CA LYS A 74 4.74 -21.79 -2.99
C LYS A 74 4.70 -21.01 -1.67
N GLY A 75 4.04 -21.56 -0.66
CA GLY A 75 3.92 -20.94 0.66
C GLY A 75 2.47 -20.70 1.07
N ARG A 76 2.27 -20.28 2.32
CA ARG A 76 0.94 -19.95 2.85
C ARG A 76 0.67 -18.48 2.56
N ALA A 77 -0.23 -18.21 1.62
CA ALA A 77 -0.73 -16.86 1.44
C ALA A 77 -1.49 -16.41 2.69
N LYS A 78 -1.37 -15.13 3.03
CA LYS A 78 -2.12 -14.52 4.13
C LYS A 78 -3.63 -14.47 3.85
N SER A 79 -4.00 -14.40 2.57
CA SER A 79 -5.38 -14.45 2.08
C SER A 79 -5.61 -15.61 1.11
N PHE A 80 -6.87 -15.93 0.80
CA PHE A 80 -7.26 -17.01 -0.10
C PHE A 80 -6.74 -16.73 -1.53
N GLY A 81 -5.61 -17.33 -1.90
CA GLY A 81 -5.05 -17.22 -3.25
C GLY A 81 -3.67 -17.83 -3.39
N LYS A 82 -3.48 -18.68 -4.41
CA LYS A 82 -2.16 -19.27 -4.72
C LYS A 82 -1.32 -18.35 -5.62
N ALA A 83 -1.90 -17.35 -6.27
CA ALA A 83 -1.21 -16.44 -7.18
C ALA A 83 -0.69 -15.19 -6.44
N GLY A 84 0.57 -14.82 -6.69
CA GLY A 84 1.20 -13.74 -5.93
C GLY A 84 2.51 -13.19 -6.51
N ARG A 85 2.91 -12.01 -6.01
CA ARG A 85 4.16 -11.31 -6.35
C ARG A 85 4.77 -10.69 -5.09
N TYR A 86 6.07 -10.40 -5.11
CA TYR A 86 6.76 -9.71 -4.00
C TYR A 86 6.65 -8.18 -4.13
N ALA A 87 6.73 -7.65 -5.35
CA ALA A 87 6.54 -6.23 -5.67
C ALA A 87 7.37 -5.25 -4.80
N ASP A 88 8.67 -5.51 -4.68
CA ASP A 88 9.62 -4.86 -3.78
C ASP A 88 9.55 -3.33 -3.76
N LYS A 89 9.38 -2.69 -4.94
CA LYS A 89 9.25 -1.23 -5.05
C LYS A 89 8.03 -0.71 -4.27
N THR A 90 6.90 -1.38 -4.40
CA THR A 90 5.65 -1.01 -3.71
C THR A 90 5.76 -1.34 -2.23
N VAL A 91 6.34 -2.49 -1.85
CA VAL A 91 6.53 -2.88 -0.45
C VAL A 91 7.38 -1.86 0.30
N LYS A 92 8.50 -1.41 -0.27
CA LYS A 92 9.35 -0.37 0.32
C LYS A 92 8.60 0.94 0.58
N VAL A 93 7.69 1.32 -0.33
CA VAL A 93 6.84 2.51 -0.16
C VAL A 93 5.87 2.33 1.01
N PHE A 94 5.26 1.16 1.14
CA PHE A 94 4.37 0.85 2.27
C PHE A 94 5.09 0.83 3.61
N LEU A 95 6.28 0.20 3.69
CA LEU A 95 7.08 0.18 4.92
C LEU A 95 7.39 1.61 5.40
N LYS A 96 7.86 2.47 4.49
CA LYS A 96 8.09 3.89 4.80
C LYS A 96 6.82 4.59 5.31
N LEU A 97 5.68 4.33 4.67
CA LEU A 97 4.40 4.90 5.08
C LEU A 97 3.95 4.41 6.47
N LEU A 98 4.06 3.11 6.76
CA LEU A 98 3.66 2.55 8.06
C LEU A 98 4.55 3.06 9.20
N HIS A 99 5.87 3.19 8.97
CA HIS A 99 6.77 3.82 9.95
C HIS A 99 6.43 5.29 10.18
N ALA A 100 6.08 6.03 9.12
CA ALA A 100 5.63 7.42 9.26
C ALA A 100 4.32 7.53 10.06
N VAL A 101 3.36 6.62 9.83
CA VAL A 101 2.13 6.58 10.63
C VAL A 101 2.41 6.25 12.10
N LYS A 102 3.34 5.33 12.37
CA LYS A 102 3.77 4.99 13.74
C LYS A 102 4.34 6.22 14.44
N ALA A 103 5.30 6.90 13.82
CA ALA A 103 5.86 8.13 14.36
C ALA A 103 4.79 9.22 14.60
N ASN A 104 3.82 9.36 13.69
CA ASN A 104 2.70 10.30 13.87
C ASN A 104 1.78 9.89 15.04
N ALA A 105 1.65 8.60 15.34
CA ALA A 105 0.89 8.10 16.48
C ALA A 105 1.61 8.40 17.80
N ASP A 106 2.93 8.19 17.83
CA ASP A 106 3.77 8.50 18.99
C ASP A 106 3.70 10.00 19.33
N VAL A 107 3.78 10.87 18.32
CA VAL A 107 3.63 12.33 18.49
C VAL A 107 2.26 12.71 19.08
N LYS A 108 1.22 11.93 18.79
CA LYS A 108 -0.13 12.13 19.34
C LYS A 108 -0.32 11.50 20.71
N GLY A 109 0.68 10.80 21.25
CA GLY A 109 0.59 10.08 22.52
C GLY A 109 -0.32 8.85 22.46
N LEU A 110 -0.52 8.27 21.28
CA LEU A 110 -1.25 7.00 21.12
C LEU A 110 -0.34 5.84 21.52
N ASP A 111 -0.92 4.76 22.03
CA ASP A 111 -0.19 3.53 22.33
C ASP A 111 0.28 2.84 21.04
N SER A 112 1.59 2.97 20.78
CA SER A 112 2.26 2.47 19.57
C SER A 112 2.19 0.94 19.39
N GLU A 113 2.03 0.18 20.48
CA GLU A 113 1.99 -1.29 20.47
C GLU A 113 0.58 -1.83 20.18
N ASN A 114 -0.43 -1.02 20.49
CA ASN A 114 -1.85 -1.34 20.34
C ASN A 114 -2.50 -0.64 19.13
N LEU A 115 -1.72 -0.28 18.10
CA LEU A 115 -2.26 0.31 16.87
C LEU A 115 -2.82 -0.71 15.88
N VAL A 116 -4.02 -0.44 15.37
CA VAL A 116 -4.68 -1.19 14.30
C VAL A 116 -4.90 -0.30 13.09
N ILE A 117 -4.61 -0.83 11.90
CA ILE A 117 -4.87 -0.16 10.62
C ILE A 117 -6.38 -0.18 10.37
N TRP A 118 -7.04 0.94 10.62
CA TRP A 118 -8.48 1.07 10.42
C TRP A 118 -8.83 1.33 8.95
N HIS A 119 -8.08 2.22 8.30
CA HIS A 119 -8.25 2.53 6.89
C HIS A 119 -6.92 2.41 6.14
N SER A 120 -6.97 1.79 4.97
CA SER A 120 -5.87 1.80 4.02
C SER A 120 -6.45 1.82 2.62
N PHE A 121 -5.93 2.72 1.79
CA PHE A 121 -6.43 2.88 0.43
C PHE A 121 -5.32 3.36 -0.50
N ALA A 122 -5.40 2.91 -1.75
CA ALA A 122 -4.48 3.30 -2.81
C ALA A 122 -5.24 3.77 -4.04
N SER A 123 -4.89 4.94 -4.55
CA SER A 123 -5.44 5.51 -5.79
C SER A 123 -4.37 5.86 -6.81
N ILE A 124 -4.80 6.12 -8.04
CA ILE A 124 -3.91 6.45 -9.16
C ILE A 124 -3.23 7.79 -8.92
N GLY A 125 -1.90 7.80 -9.03
CA GLY A 125 -1.09 9.02 -9.00
C GLY A 125 -0.91 9.68 -10.36
N PHE A 126 -0.03 10.67 -10.42
CA PHE A 126 0.27 11.37 -11.66
C PHE A 126 1.01 10.48 -12.66
N ARG A 127 0.42 10.27 -13.84
CA ARG A 127 1.03 9.47 -14.91
C ARG A 127 1.88 10.35 -15.81
N ARG A 128 3.20 10.15 -15.75
CA ARG A 128 4.13 10.75 -16.73
C ARG A 128 4.15 9.89 -17.98
N VAL A 129 3.98 10.53 -19.14
CA VAL A 129 4.03 9.86 -20.44
C VAL A 129 5.36 10.17 -21.11
N SER A 130 6.02 9.15 -21.64
CA SER A 130 7.16 9.33 -22.55
C SER A 130 6.79 8.81 -23.94
N HIS A 131 6.99 9.65 -24.95
CA HIS A 131 6.83 9.26 -26.35
C HIS A 131 7.94 8.30 -26.76
N GLN A 132 7.62 7.40 -27.69
CA GLN A 132 8.60 6.51 -28.32
C GLN A 132 8.87 7.00 -29.74
N ALA A 133 9.99 6.57 -30.32
CA ALA A 133 10.36 6.94 -31.69
C ALA A 133 9.25 6.62 -32.70
N LYS A 134 9.06 7.52 -33.66
CA LYS A 134 8.09 7.39 -34.76
C LYS A 134 8.58 6.27 -35.69
N GLY A 135 7.81 5.18 -35.83
CA GLY A 135 8.18 4.06 -36.71
C GLY A 135 7.75 2.66 -36.24
N LYS A 136 7.22 2.51 -35.02
CA LYS A 136 6.57 1.25 -34.58
C LYS A 136 5.06 1.32 -34.83
N ILE A 137 4.48 0.23 -35.33
CA ILE A 137 3.05 0.04 -35.71
C ILE A 137 2.05 0.32 -34.57
N SER A 138 2.52 0.52 -33.34
CA SER A 138 1.71 1.01 -32.23
C SER A 138 2.41 2.20 -31.62
N GLY A 139 1.75 3.35 -31.60
CA GLY A 139 2.12 4.55 -30.85
C GLY A 139 2.12 4.30 -29.34
N LYS A 140 3.00 3.40 -28.88
CA LYS A 140 3.09 2.95 -27.49
C LYS A 140 3.63 4.09 -26.63
N MET A 141 2.72 4.78 -25.96
CA MET A 141 3.05 5.68 -24.85
C MET A 141 3.47 4.85 -23.64
N ARG A 142 4.69 5.05 -23.12
CA ARG A 142 5.06 4.47 -21.82
C ARG A 142 4.54 5.39 -20.72
N GLN A 143 3.80 4.82 -19.78
CA GLN A 143 3.28 5.54 -18.62
C GLN A 143 4.05 5.12 -17.38
N ALA A 144 4.71 6.07 -16.72
CA ALA A 144 5.26 5.86 -15.39
C ALA A 144 4.11 5.57 -14.42
N LYS A 145 4.29 4.55 -13.57
CA LYS A 145 3.29 4.19 -12.57
C LYS A 145 3.56 4.97 -11.31
N SER A 146 2.51 5.59 -10.78
CA SER A 146 2.52 6.24 -9.49
C SER A 146 1.20 6.01 -8.77
N ALA A 147 1.23 6.09 -7.44
CA ALA A 147 0.06 5.90 -6.60
C ALA A 147 0.04 6.92 -5.46
N HIS A 148 -1.16 7.35 -5.06
CA HIS A 148 -1.38 7.95 -3.75
C HIS A 148 -1.78 6.82 -2.80
N ILE A 149 -1.08 6.69 -1.69
CA ILE A 149 -1.36 5.65 -0.68
C ILE A 149 -1.63 6.35 0.63
N GLU A 150 -2.72 5.99 1.28
CA GLU A 150 -3.10 6.52 2.59
C GLU A 150 -3.33 5.41 3.59
N VAL A 151 -2.98 5.70 4.83
CA VAL A 151 -3.18 4.82 5.97
C VAL A 151 -3.66 5.65 7.15
N VAL A 152 -4.66 5.14 7.85
CA VAL A 152 -5.15 5.67 9.12
C VAL A 152 -5.16 4.53 10.12
N VAL A 153 -4.55 4.78 11.28
CA VAL A 153 -4.52 3.87 12.42
C VAL A 153 -5.33 4.45 13.57
N ARG A 154 -5.80 3.55 14.43
CA ARG A 154 -6.44 3.86 15.71
C ARG A 154 -5.95 2.88 16.75
N GLU A 155 -6.07 3.23 18.02
CA GLU A 155 -5.87 2.27 19.10
C GLU A 155 -6.92 1.15 19.04
N ALA A 156 -6.47 -0.07 19.29
CA ALA A 156 -7.35 -1.18 19.60
C ALA A 156 -8.11 -0.86 20.90
N ARG A 157 -9.40 -1.22 20.95
CA ARG A 157 -10.19 -1.16 22.19
C ARG A 157 -9.80 -2.31 23.10
#